data_AF-A0A7X7DH75-F1
#
_entry.id   AF-A0A7X7DH75-F1
#
_cell.length_a   1.000
_cell.length_b   1.000
_cell.length_c   1.000
_cell.angle_alpha   90.00
_cell.angle_beta   90.00
_cell.angle_gamma   90.00
#
_symmetry.space_group_name_H-M   'P 1'
#
loop_
_entity.id
_entity.type
_entity.pdbx_description
1 polymer ?
#
loop_
_entity_poly.entity_id
_entity_poly.type
_entity_poly.pdbx_seq_one_letter_code
_entity_poly.pdbx_strand_id
1 'polypeptide(L)'
;MSADRSSRDGLGRWAMSLAFYLYALLGAPPLARALKAGLEQADPRWWPGALLFAILLLEPFGLRWKLQFLRRRNADEGFVPQGPMLAFWSVTTIAHVIVTMMVGMLALDAWGAVGSGADDASGWWGGVMVALILKEFIGLIAAGGRSRARRVPGHWQEHLADLLLLAYGGVAYTAWWEAIMDLEALGAGTLGPRLALLPVLAVLFVFLYLPMRLPFLLEEFHLRPSAGRKWRLTAELGAGMVFGLYPVFG
;
A
#
# COMPACT_ATOMS: atom_id res chain seq x y z
N MET A 1 -22.68 23.40 -14.85
CA MET A 1 -22.74 21.93 -14.60
C MET A 1 -21.47 21.37 -13.92
N SER A 2 -20.66 22.15 -13.19
CA SER A 2 -19.39 21.67 -12.58
C SER A 2 -19.48 21.32 -11.08
N ALA A 3 -20.50 21.79 -10.36
CA ALA A 3 -20.60 21.59 -8.90
C ALA A 3 -20.97 20.15 -8.49
N ASP A 4 -21.70 19.42 -9.34
CA ASP A 4 -22.27 18.11 -9.01
C ASP A 4 -21.28 16.94 -9.17
N ARG A 5 -20.20 17.13 -9.96
CA ARG A 5 -19.09 16.16 -10.04
C ARG A 5 -18.14 16.27 -8.84
N SER A 6 -17.91 17.50 -8.37
CA SER A 6 -17.03 17.78 -7.23
C SER A 6 -17.47 17.11 -5.92
N SER A 7 -18.78 16.93 -5.70
CA SER A 7 -19.29 16.33 -4.46
C SER A 7 -19.19 14.79 -4.47
N ARG A 8 -19.47 14.17 -5.62
CA ARG A 8 -19.38 12.71 -5.82
C ARG A 8 -17.93 12.20 -5.73
N ASP A 9 -16.98 12.94 -6.30
CA ASP A 9 -15.55 12.62 -6.21
C ASP A 9 -15.00 12.83 -4.78
N GLY A 10 -15.64 13.68 -3.97
CA GLY A 10 -15.32 13.86 -2.55
C GLY A 10 -15.72 12.66 -1.70
N LEU A 11 -16.96 12.19 -1.85
CA LEU A 11 -17.52 11.08 -1.07
C LEU A 11 -16.79 9.76 -1.30
N GLY A 12 -16.42 9.46 -2.55
CA GLY A 12 -15.67 8.24 -2.89
C GLY A 12 -14.32 8.16 -2.17
N ARG A 13 -13.58 9.27 -2.06
CA ARG A 13 -12.27 9.31 -1.40
C ARG A 13 -12.35 9.06 0.09
N TRP A 14 -13.28 9.71 0.78
CA TRP A 14 -13.49 9.47 2.22
C TRP A 14 -13.94 8.04 2.50
N ALA A 15 -14.77 7.46 1.62
CA ALA A 15 -15.15 6.06 1.72
C ALA A 15 -13.95 5.12 1.62
N MET A 16 -13.01 5.37 0.70
CA MET A 16 -11.80 4.55 0.55
C MET A 16 -10.85 4.67 1.74
N SER A 17 -10.64 5.88 2.27
CA SER A 17 -9.83 6.07 3.48
C SER A 17 -10.48 5.45 4.71
N LEU A 18 -11.80 5.61 4.86
CA LEU A 18 -12.56 4.94 5.91
C LEU A 18 -12.48 3.42 5.79
N ALA A 19 -12.64 2.87 4.59
CA ALA A 19 -12.52 1.43 4.35
C ALA A 19 -11.13 0.89 4.72
N PHE A 20 -10.06 1.63 4.43
CA PHE A 20 -8.72 1.28 4.86
C PHE A 20 -8.61 1.25 6.39
N TYR A 21 -9.10 2.28 7.10
CA TYR A 21 -9.00 2.32 8.55
C TYR A 21 -9.89 1.26 9.23
N LEU A 22 -11.07 0.99 8.69
CA LEU A 22 -11.91 -0.13 9.13
C LEU A 22 -11.21 -1.47 8.92
N TYR A 23 -10.53 -1.65 7.79
CA TYR A 23 -9.69 -2.82 7.56
C TYR A 23 -8.53 -2.89 8.57
N ALA A 24 -7.80 -1.79 8.81
CA ALA A 24 -6.67 -1.76 9.74
C ALA A 24 -7.11 -2.09 11.18
N LEU A 25 -8.31 -1.68 11.57
CA LEU A 25 -8.87 -1.96 12.89
C LEU A 25 -9.40 -3.41 13.02
N LEU A 26 -10.12 -3.91 12.02
CA LEU A 26 -10.88 -5.16 12.14
C LEU A 26 -10.26 -6.33 11.37
N GLY A 27 -9.72 -6.06 10.18
CA GLY A 27 -9.18 -7.05 9.27
C GLY A 27 -7.69 -7.35 9.47
N ALA A 28 -6.89 -6.34 9.83
CA ALA A 28 -5.46 -6.52 10.04
C ALA A 28 -5.13 -7.46 11.22
N PRO A 29 -5.74 -7.36 12.42
CA PRO A 29 -5.39 -8.23 13.55
C PRO A 29 -5.55 -9.74 13.29
N PRO A 30 -6.66 -10.26 12.74
CA PRO A 30 -6.77 -11.69 12.45
C PRO A 30 -5.81 -12.15 11.34
N LEU A 31 -5.58 -11.33 10.31
CA LEU A 31 -4.61 -11.64 9.26
C LEU A 31 -3.17 -11.65 9.82
N ALA A 32 -2.82 -10.68 10.65
CA ALA A 32 -1.51 -10.60 11.30
C ALA A 32 -1.24 -11.84 12.17
N ARG A 33 -2.19 -12.23 13.02
CA ARG A 33 -2.08 -13.48 13.80
C ARG A 33 -1.90 -14.70 12.91
N ALA A 34 -2.56 -14.75 11.76
CA ALA A 34 -2.39 -15.85 10.82
C ALA A 34 -1.02 -15.85 10.13
N LEU A 35 -0.47 -14.68 9.81
CA LEU A 35 0.87 -14.53 9.25
C LEU A 35 1.94 -14.86 10.28
N LYS A 36 1.85 -14.32 11.51
CA LYS A 36 2.74 -14.65 12.63
C LYS A 36 2.75 -16.13 12.95
N ALA A 37 1.58 -16.78 12.96
CA ALA A 37 1.50 -18.22 13.15
C ALA A 37 2.25 -19.01 12.04
N GLY A 38 2.33 -18.46 10.83
CA GLY A 38 3.19 -18.99 9.77
C GLY A 38 4.68 -18.79 10.09
N LEU A 39 5.06 -17.60 10.55
CA LEU A 39 6.45 -17.27 10.96
C LEU A 39 6.95 -18.13 12.13
N GLU A 40 6.06 -18.46 13.07
CA GLU A 40 6.35 -19.18 14.32
C GLU A 40 6.32 -20.72 14.16
N GLN A 41 6.13 -21.24 12.94
CA GLN A 41 6.24 -22.68 12.58
C GLN A 41 5.29 -23.66 13.28
N ALA A 42 4.07 -23.28 13.64
CA ALA A 42 3.13 -24.28 14.14
C ALA A 42 2.56 -25.19 13.03
N ASP A 43 2.37 -24.65 11.81
CA ASP A 43 1.90 -25.36 10.61
C ASP A 43 1.90 -24.40 9.41
N PRO A 44 2.36 -24.80 8.20
CA PRO A 44 2.22 -23.99 7.00
C PRO A 44 0.77 -23.59 6.77
N ARG A 45 0.50 -22.29 6.75
CA ARG A 45 -0.83 -21.76 6.47
C ARG A 45 -0.87 -21.36 5.00
N TRP A 46 -1.51 -22.19 4.21
CA TRP A 46 -1.60 -21.94 2.76
C TRP A 46 -2.44 -20.70 2.44
N TRP A 47 -3.47 -20.40 3.23
CA TRP A 47 -4.43 -19.34 2.90
C TRP A 47 -3.90 -17.90 3.05
N PRO A 48 -3.10 -17.51 4.09
CA PRO A 48 -2.55 -16.16 4.18
C PRO A 48 -1.54 -15.92 3.06
N GLY A 49 -0.70 -16.92 2.76
CA GLY A 49 0.22 -16.85 1.62
C GLY A 49 -0.52 -16.72 0.28
N ALA A 50 -1.59 -17.48 0.08
CA ALA A 50 -2.42 -17.38 -1.13
C ALA A 50 -3.10 -16.00 -1.26
N LEU A 51 -3.60 -15.44 -0.15
CA LEU A 51 -4.18 -14.09 -0.12
C LEU A 51 -3.14 -13.02 -0.48
N LEU A 52 -1.97 -13.05 0.19
CA LEU A 52 -0.86 -12.14 -0.08
C LEU A 52 -0.46 -12.21 -1.56
N PHE A 53 -0.25 -13.43 -2.07
CA PHE A 53 0.19 -13.65 -3.43
C PHE A 53 -0.85 -13.21 -4.47
N ALA A 54 -2.13 -13.54 -4.26
CA ALA A 54 -3.21 -13.09 -5.13
C ALA A 54 -3.27 -11.55 -5.22
N ILE A 55 -3.09 -10.87 -4.09
CA ILE A 55 -3.06 -9.41 -4.05
C ILE A 55 -1.84 -8.85 -4.78
N LEU A 56 -0.66 -9.45 -4.61
CA LEU A 56 0.54 -9.07 -5.35
C LEU A 56 0.40 -9.24 -6.87
N LEU A 57 -0.36 -10.24 -7.32
CA LEU A 57 -0.66 -10.47 -8.73
C LEU A 57 -1.71 -9.50 -9.29
N LEU A 58 -2.68 -9.08 -8.47
CA LEU A 58 -3.77 -8.20 -8.88
C LEU A 58 -3.39 -6.72 -8.84
N GLU A 59 -2.49 -6.33 -7.93
CA GLU A 59 -2.02 -4.95 -7.75
C GLU A 59 -1.60 -4.26 -9.06
N PRO A 60 -0.82 -4.88 -9.98
CA PRO A 60 -0.39 -4.21 -11.20
C PRO A 60 -1.54 -3.81 -12.12
N PHE A 61 -2.64 -4.57 -12.10
CA PHE A 61 -3.82 -4.24 -12.89
C PHE A 61 -4.50 -3.00 -12.32
N GLY A 62 -4.65 -2.94 -10.99
CA GLY A 62 -5.16 -1.77 -10.28
C GLY A 62 -4.31 -0.53 -10.57
N LEU A 63 -2.99 -0.63 -10.38
CA LEU A 63 -2.06 0.47 -10.59
C LEU A 63 -2.09 0.95 -12.05
N ARG A 64 -2.01 0.02 -13.02
CA ARG A 64 -2.06 0.34 -14.45
C ARG A 64 -3.35 1.07 -14.81
N TRP A 65 -4.50 0.59 -14.33
CA TRP A 65 -5.78 1.23 -14.62
C TRP A 65 -5.87 2.61 -13.97
N LYS A 66 -5.51 2.74 -12.69
CA LYS A 66 -5.54 4.03 -11.97
C LYS A 66 -4.65 5.07 -12.64
N LEU A 67 -3.42 4.70 -13.02
CA LEU A 67 -2.51 5.60 -13.73
C LEU A 67 -3.05 6.04 -15.09
N GLN A 68 -3.78 5.19 -15.82
CA GLN A 68 -4.44 5.59 -17.06
C GLN A 68 -5.51 6.66 -16.83
N PHE A 69 -6.34 6.52 -15.80
CA PHE A 69 -7.35 7.52 -15.45
C PHE A 69 -6.70 8.84 -15.01
N LEU A 70 -5.69 8.79 -14.14
CA LEU A 70 -4.96 9.97 -13.69
C LEU A 70 -4.28 10.72 -14.85
N ARG A 71 -3.64 10.00 -15.77
CA ARG A 71 -3.04 10.60 -16.96
C ARG A 71 -4.07 11.25 -17.88
N ARG A 72 -5.26 10.65 -18.02
CA ARG A 72 -6.32 11.27 -18.81
C ARG A 72 -6.77 12.58 -18.17
N ARG A 73 -7.02 12.59 -16.85
CA ARG A 73 -7.33 13.81 -16.09
C ARG A 73 -6.24 14.87 -16.24
N ASN A 74 -4.96 14.48 -16.18
CA ASN A 74 -3.84 15.41 -16.40
C ASN A 74 -3.81 16.03 -17.78
N ALA A 75 -4.10 15.24 -18.82
CA ALA A 75 -4.14 15.72 -20.20
C ALA A 75 -5.32 16.68 -20.42
N ASP A 76 -6.48 16.36 -19.83
CA ASP A 76 -7.69 17.19 -19.94
C ASP A 76 -7.56 18.48 -19.11
N GLU A 77 -6.86 18.46 -17.98
CA GLU A 77 -6.75 19.59 -17.04
C GLU A 77 -5.45 20.41 -17.18
N GLY A 78 -4.46 19.94 -17.93
CA GLY A 78 -3.18 20.65 -18.15
C GLY A 78 -2.29 20.69 -16.90
N PHE A 79 -2.21 19.58 -16.15
CA PHE A 79 -1.34 19.47 -14.99
C PHE A 79 0.14 19.37 -15.38
N VAL A 80 0.99 20.21 -14.79
CA VAL A 80 2.45 20.16 -14.96
C VAL A 80 3.08 19.71 -13.62
N PRO A 81 3.79 18.57 -13.57
CA PRO A 81 4.45 18.14 -12.36
C PRO A 81 5.53 19.14 -11.94
N GLN A 82 5.60 19.48 -10.66
CA GLN A 82 6.64 20.36 -10.10
C GLN A 82 7.92 19.54 -9.82
N GLY A 83 9.10 20.17 -9.92
CA GLY A 83 10.41 19.53 -9.72
C GLY A 83 10.54 18.57 -8.51
N PRO A 84 10.13 18.94 -7.27
CA PRO A 84 10.22 18.04 -6.11
C PRO A 84 9.28 16.82 -6.19
N MET A 85 8.28 16.85 -7.07
CA MET A 85 7.37 15.73 -7.27
C MET A 85 8.13 14.53 -7.84
N LEU A 86 9.07 14.73 -8.79
CA LEU A 86 9.87 13.66 -9.38
C LEU A 86 10.71 12.90 -8.34
N ALA A 87 11.31 13.61 -7.38
CA ALA A 87 12.06 12.97 -6.29
C ALA A 87 11.14 12.13 -5.39
N PHE A 88 9.97 12.67 -5.04
CA PHE A 88 8.94 11.95 -4.28
C PHE A 88 8.47 10.70 -5.01
N TRP A 89 8.28 10.77 -6.33
CA TRP A 89 7.90 9.62 -7.16
C TRP A 89 8.95 8.52 -7.15
N SER A 90 10.22 8.86 -7.30
CA SER A 90 11.32 7.89 -7.27
C SER A 90 11.41 7.18 -5.92
N VAL A 91 11.35 7.95 -4.82
CA VAL A 91 11.37 7.38 -3.47
C VAL A 91 10.18 6.45 -3.24
N THR A 92 8.98 6.90 -3.62
CA THR A 92 7.77 6.12 -3.39
C THR A 92 7.74 4.85 -4.25
N THR A 93 8.28 4.90 -5.45
CA THR A 93 8.47 3.75 -6.34
C THR A 93 9.42 2.73 -5.73
N ILE A 94 10.59 3.16 -5.28
CA ILE A 94 11.58 2.26 -4.66
C ILE A 94 10.98 1.59 -3.43
N ALA A 95 10.32 2.37 -2.57
CA ALA A 95 9.71 1.83 -1.37
C ALA A 95 8.51 0.90 -1.69
N HIS A 96 7.78 1.11 -2.78
CA HIS A 96 6.77 0.16 -3.27
C HIS A 96 7.40 -1.19 -3.64
N VAL A 97 8.52 -1.19 -4.38
CA VAL A 97 9.25 -2.44 -4.72
C VAL A 97 9.68 -3.18 -3.45
N ILE A 98 10.24 -2.46 -2.48
CA ILE A 98 10.66 -3.04 -1.19
C ILE A 98 9.46 -3.69 -0.48
N VAL A 99 8.33 -2.98 -0.38
CA VAL A 99 7.10 -3.51 0.23
C VAL A 99 6.62 -4.75 -0.51
N THR A 100 6.58 -4.75 -1.84
CA THR A 100 6.19 -5.94 -2.63
C THR A 100 7.11 -7.12 -2.36
N MET A 101 8.43 -6.91 -2.28
CA MET A 101 9.37 -7.99 -1.96
C MET A 101 9.09 -8.58 -0.58
N MET A 102 8.80 -7.74 0.41
CA MET A 102 8.58 -8.21 1.78
C MET A 102 7.25 -8.93 1.94
N VAL A 103 6.19 -8.44 1.29
CA VAL A 103 4.91 -9.14 1.18
C VAL A 103 5.10 -10.49 0.47
N GLY A 104 5.93 -10.55 -0.56
CA GLY A 104 6.26 -11.79 -1.27
C GLY A 104 7.01 -12.79 -0.39
N MET A 105 8.02 -12.32 0.35
CA MET A 105 8.76 -13.14 1.31
C MET A 105 7.85 -13.69 2.41
N LEU A 106 6.96 -12.87 2.97
CA LEU A 106 5.97 -13.34 3.95
C LEU A 106 5.00 -14.37 3.38
N ALA A 107 4.61 -14.24 2.10
CA ALA A 107 3.75 -15.23 1.46
C ALA A 107 4.47 -16.58 1.33
N LEU A 108 5.75 -16.54 0.96
CA LEU A 108 6.60 -17.73 0.85
C LEU A 108 6.88 -18.36 2.23
N ASP A 109 7.12 -17.55 3.25
CA ASP A 109 7.33 -18.00 4.63
C ASP A 109 6.06 -18.66 5.19
N ALA A 110 4.87 -18.08 4.94
CA ALA A 110 3.60 -18.69 5.31
C ALA A 110 3.37 -20.08 4.67
N TRP A 111 4.03 -20.36 3.54
CA TRP A 111 4.03 -21.66 2.86
C TRP A 111 5.18 -22.58 3.28
N GLY A 112 6.05 -22.15 4.19
CA GLY A 112 7.25 -22.90 4.61
C GLY A 112 8.33 -22.97 3.53
N ALA A 113 8.28 -22.10 2.52
CA ALA A 113 9.23 -22.12 1.39
C ALA A 113 10.54 -21.37 1.70
N VAL A 114 10.50 -20.44 2.65
CA VAL A 114 11.63 -19.63 3.14
C VAL A 114 11.45 -19.47 4.64
N GLY A 115 12.50 -19.09 5.37
CA GLY A 115 12.41 -18.82 6.80
C GLY A 115 12.77 -20.05 7.62
N SER A 116 12.24 -20.09 8.83
CA SER A 116 12.72 -20.99 9.87
C SER A 116 12.22 -22.43 9.70
N GLY A 117 11.18 -22.66 8.88
CA GLY A 117 10.63 -23.99 8.54
C GLY A 117 11.04 -24.53 7.16
N ALA A 118 12.09 -23.97 6.55
CA ALA A 118 12.47 -24.25 5.16
C ALA A 118 13.48 -25.40 4.98
N ASP A 119 13.62 -26.29 5.97
CA ASP A 119 14.68 -27.32 6.00
C ASP A 119 14.70 -28.23 4.76
N ASP A 120 13.54 -28.44 4.11
CA ASP A 120 13.39 -29.22 2.87
C ASP A 120 12.91 -28.37 1.65
N ALA A 121 12.91 -27.04 1.75
CA ALA A 121 12.33 -26.18 0.72
C ALA A 121 13.20 -26.13 -0.55
N SER A 122 12.60 -26.49 -1.70
CA SER A 122 13.26 -26.38 -3.01
C SER A 122 13.49 -24.91 -3.41
N GLY A 123 14.57 -24.64 -4.16
CA GLY A 123 15.02 -23.28 -4.52
C GLY A 123 14.11 -22.47 -5.46
N TRP A 124 12.86 -22.89 -5.67
CA TRP A 124 11.90 -22.19 -6.53
C TRP A 124 11.49 -20.82 -5.99
N TRP A 125 11.60 -20.60 -4.67
CA TRP A 125 11.32 -19.31 -4.03
C TRP A 125 12.16 -18.17 -4.65
N GLY A 126 13.41 -18.45 -5.04
CA GLY A 126 14.28 -17.49 -5.72
C GLY A 126 13.71 -17.06 -7.08
N GLY A 127 13.11 -18.01 -7.82
CA GLY A 127 12.41 -17.72 -9.07
C GLY A 127 11.19 -16.83 -8.88
N VAL A 128 10.43 -17.04 -7.79
CA VAL A 128 9.29 -16.17 -7.45
C VAL A 128 9.75 -14.76 -7.10
N MET A 129 10.82 -14.61 -6.33
CA MET A 129 11.37 -13.30 -6.01
C MET A 129 11.83 -12.55 -7.26
N VAL A 130 12.55 -13.22 -8.17
CA VAL A 130 12.93 -12.64 -9.46
C VAL A 130 11.69 -12.25 -10.28
N ALA A 131 10.67 -13.10 -10.32
CA ALA A 131 9.42 -12.79 -11.04
C ALA A 131 8.69 -11.58 -10.45
N LEU A 132 8.65 -11.42 -9.12
CA LEU A 132 8.07 -10.25 -8.46
C LEU A 132 8.88 -8.99 -8.78
N ILE A 133 10.21 -9.06 -8.78
CA ILE A 133 11.06 -7.92 -9.18
C ILE A 133 10.76 -7.51 -10.63
N LEU A 134 10.75 -8.48 -11.55
CA LEU A 134 10.43 -8.23 -12.96
C LEU A 134 9.01 -7.68 -13.13
N LYS A 135 8.03 -8.17 -12.35
CA LYS A 135 6.65 -7.66 -12.31
C LYS A 135 6.65 -6.15 -12.01
N GLU A 136 7.37 -5.74 -10.97
CA GLU A 136 7.47 -4.33 -10.58
C GLU A 136 8.13 -3.48 -11.68
N PHE A 137 9.26 -3.93 -12.25
CA PHE A 137 9.92 -3.21 -13.35
C PHE A 137 9.04 -3.07 -14.59
N ILE A 138 8.34 -4.13 -14.99
CA ILE A 138 7.39 -4.10 -16.10
C ILE A 138 6.25 -3.13 -15.79
N GLY A 139 5.73 -3.15 -14.57
CA GLY A 139 4.72 -2.23 -14.07
C GLY A 139 5.16 -0.77 -14.21
N LEU A 140 6.39 -0.46 -13.79
CA LEU A 140 6.99 0.87 -13.88
C LEU A 140 7.20 1.34 -15.33
N ILE A 141 7.71 0.47 -16.20
CA ILE A 141 7.89 0.80 -17.62
C ILE A 141 6.52 1.06 -18.28
N ALA A 142 5.52 0.22 -17.99
CA ALA A 142 4.16 0.41 -18.48
C ALA A 142 3.53 1.72 -17.94
N ALA A 143 3.83 2.03 -16.68
CA ALA A 143 3.49 3.28 -15.99
C ALA A 143 4.30 4.50 -16.45
N GLY A 144 5.29 4.33 -17.34
CA GLY A 144 6.01 5.40 -18.04
C GLY A 144 5.49 5.68 -19.46
N GLY A 145 4.72 4.76 -20.07
CA GLY A 145 4.39 4.81 -21.50
C GLY A 145 3.14 5.61 -21.94
N ARG A 146 3.29 6.38 -23.03
CA ARG A 146 2.34 7.18 -23.86
C ARG A 146 1.37 8.17 -23.16
N SER A 147 1.50 9.43 -23.58
CA SER A 147 0.82 10.64 -23.07
C SER A 147 -0.71 10.74 -23.32
N ARG A 148 -1.33 9.79 -24.03
CA ARG A 148 -2.76 9.81 -24.35
C ARG A 148 -3.46 8.55 -23.85
N ALA A 149 -3.89 8.57 -22.59
CA ALA A 149 -4.78 7.54 -22.07
C ALA A 149 -6.18 7.69 -22.72
N ARG A 150 -6.72 6.59 -23.24
CA ARG A 150 -8.03 6.58 -23.93
C ARG A 150 -9.22 6.41 -22.98
N ARG A 151 -9.00 5.98 -21.74
CA ARG A 151 -10.07 5.66 -20.79
C ARG A 151 -10.69 6.93 -20.19
N VAL A 152 -12.02 6.96 -20.18
CA VAL A 152 -12.82 8.08 -19.65
C VAL A 152 -12.95 7.93 -18.12
N PRO A 153 -12.69 8.99 -17.32
CA PRO A 153 -12.92 8.98 -15.88
C PRO A 153 -14.36 8.58 -15.50
N GLY A 154 -14.54 7.92 -14.35
CA GLY A 154 -15.84 7.45 -13.86
C GLY A 154 -16.30 6.11 -14.44
N HIS A 155 -15.40 5.38 -15.10
CA HIS A 155 -15.69 4.01 -15.55
C HIS A 155 -15.59 3.01 -14.39
N TRP A 156 -16.34 1.91 -14.41
CA TRP A 156 -16.32 0.90 -13.33
C TRP A 156 -14.92 0.34 -13.04
N GLN A 157 -14.03 0.33 -14.04
CA GLN A 157 -12.63 -0.09 -13.90
C GLN A 157 -11.82 0.83 -12.99
N GLU A 158 -12.25 2.08 -12.80
CA GLU A 158 -11.63 3.01 -11.85
C GLU A 158 -11.95 2.58 -10.42
N HIS A 159 -13.21 2.27 -10.13
CA HIS A 159 -13.61 1.75 -8.82
C HIS A 159 -12.95 0.41 -8.52
N LEU A 160 -12.87 -0.49 -9.50
CA LEU A 160 -12.14 -1.75 -9.32
C LEU A 160 -10.65 -1.51 -9.07
N ALA A 161 -10.03 -0.56 -9.78
CA ALA A 161 -8.63 -0.19 -9.52
C ALA A 161 -8.44 0.31 -8.08
N ASP A 162 -9.34 1.15 -7.60
CA ASP A 162 -9.30 1.67 -6.23
C ASP A 162 -9.45 0.55 -5.18
N LEU A 163 -10.34 -0.42 -5.42
CA LEU A 163 -10.50 -1.59 -4.55
C LEU A 163 -9.26 -2.49 -4.54
N LEU A 164 -8.65 -2.76 -5.70
CA LEU A 164 -7.44 -3.58 -5.78
C LEU A 164 -6.26 -2.92 -5.05
N LEU A 165 -6.12 -1.60 -5.21
CA LEU A 165 -5.06 -0.83 -4.57
C LEU A 165 -5.30 -0.66 -3.06
N LEU A 166 -6.57 -0.57 -2.64
CA LEU A 166 -6.95 -0.62 -1.23
C LEU A 166 -6.61 -1.97 -0.60
N ALA A 167 -6.95 -3.08 -1.27
CA ALA A 167 -6.62 -4.41 -0.81
C ALA A 167 -5.11 -4.62 -0.67
N TYR A 168 -4.34 -4.17 -1.67
CA TYR A 168 -2.88 -4.13 -1.59
C TYR A 168 -2.38 -3.31 -0.41
N GLY A 169 -2.85 -2.06 -0.26
CA GLY A 169 -2.43 -1.19 0.83
C GLY A 169 -2.75 -1.77 2.21
N GLY A 170 -3.91 -2.40 2.39
CA GLY A 170 -4.30 -3.05 3.64
C GLY A 170 -3.43 -4.26 3.97
N VAL A 171 -3.20 -5.12 3.00
CA VAL A 171 -2.38 -6.33 3.21
C VAL A 171 -0.90 -5.99 3.40
N ALA A 172 -0.36 -5.03 2.65
CA ALA A 172 0.97 -4.50 2.86
C ALA A 172 1.12 -3.84 4.25
N TYR A 173 0.11 -3.11 4.71
CA TYR A 173 0.09 -2.56 6.07
C TYR A 173 0.17 -3.68 7.11
N THR A 174 -0.65 -4.72 6.96
CA THR A 174 -0.71 -5.84 7.90
C THR A 174 0.61 -6.62 7.93
N ALA A 175 1.15 -6.91 6.74
CA ALA A 175 2.42 -7.59 6.57
C ALA A 175 3.57 -6.85 7.28
N TRP A 176 3.68 -5.53 7.08
CA TRP A 176 4.79 -4.79 7.66
C TRP A 176 4.59 -4.46 9.14
N TRP A 177 3.47 -3.82 9.48
CA TRP A 177 3.29 -3.25 10.82
C TRP A 177 2.89 -4.31 11.83
N GLU A 178 1.98 -5.20 11.47
CA GLU A 178 1.46 -6.16 12.44
C GLU A 178 2.26 -7.45 12.46
N ALA A 179 2.71 -7.97 11.30
CA ALA A 179 3.43 -9.24 11.24
C ALA A 179 4.94 -9.10 11.45
N ILE A 180 5.62 -8.17 10.76
CA ILE A 180 7.09 -8.02 10.85
C ILE A 180 7.50 -7.19 12.07
N MET A 181 6.93 -6.00 12.24
CA MET A 181 7.32 -5.10 13.31
C MET A 181 6.77 -5.52 14.68
N ASP A 182 5.74 -6.37 14.70
CA ASP A 182 5.02 -6.79 15.89
C ASP A 182 4.68 -5.60 16.81
N LEU A 183 3.82 -4.70 16.32
CA LEU A 183 3.42 -3.51 17.09
C LEU A 183 2.77 -3.86 18.44
N GLU A 184 2.15 -5.03 18.57
CA GLU A 184 1.58 -5.53 19.83
C GLU A 184 2.68 -5.85 20.85
N ALA A 185 3.72 -6.57 20.45
CA ALA A 185 4.87 -6.82 21.31
C ALA A 185 5.62 -5.54 21.69
N LEU A 186 5.73 -4.59 20.74
CA LEU A 186 6.27 -3.26 21.02
C LEU A 186 5.40 -2.49 22.01
N GLY A 187 4.07 -2.56 21.89
CA GLY A 187 3.09 -1.96 22.79
C GLY A 187 3.15 -2.51 24.22
N ALA A 188 3.40 -3.81 24.38
CA ALA A 188 3.55 -4.48 25.68
C ALA A 188 4.83 -4.07 26.46
N GLY A 189 5.79 -3.41 25.80
CA GLY A 189 7.06 -2.99 26.41
C GLY A 189 6.95 -1.87 27.44
N THR A 190 8.06 -1.52 28.09
CA THR A 190 8.12 -0.38 29.02
C THR A 190 7.94 0.95 28.28
N LEU A 191 7.31 1.94 28.93
CA LEU A 191 6.92 3.21 28.30
C LEU A 191 8.12 4.02 27.77
N GLY A 192 9.23 4.05 28.51
CA GLY A 192 10.43 4.83 28.14
C GLY A 192 11.00 4.42 26.77
N PRO A 193 11.38 3.14 26.57
CA PRO A 193 11.84 2.63 25.28
C PRO A 193 10.81 2.80 24.16
N ARG A 194 9.51 2.62 24.44
CA ARG A 194 8.45 2.87 23.44
C ARG A 194 8.45 4.32 22.95
N LEU A 195 8.51 5.29 23.86
CA LEU A 195 8.57 6.71 23.50
C LEU A 195 9.85 7.06 22.74
N ALA A 196 10.98 6.42 23.08
CA ALA A 196 12.24 6.61 22.37
C ALA A 196 12.22 6.03 20.94
N LEU A 197 11.49 4.94 20.71
CA LEU A 197 11.33 4.33 19.39
C LEU A 197 10.29 5.04 18.51
N LEU A 198 9.36 5.78 19.11
CA LEU A 198 8.25 6.44 18.41
C LEU A 198 8.70 7.31 17.21
N PRO A 199 9.76 8.14 17.30
CA PRO A 199 10.21 8.94 16.15
C PRO A 199 10.69 8.07 14.99
N VAL A 200 11.41 6.98 15.28
CA VAL A 200 11.89 6.03 14.27
C VAL A 200 10.72 5.32 13.62
N LEU A 201 9.76 4.85 14.42
CA LEU A 201 8.54 4.22 13.93
C LEU A 201 7.72 5.18 13.08
N ALA A 202 7.59 6.44 13.46
CA ALA A 202 6.88 7.46 12.69
C ALA A 202 7.55 7.72 11.33
N VAL A 203 8.89 7.82 11.29
CA VAL A 203 9.63 8.00 10.03
C VAL A 203 9.48 6.78 9.13
N LEU A 204 9.65 5.57 9.67
CA LEU A 204 9.45 4.32 8.93
C LEU A 204 8.01 4.19 8.44
N PHE A 205 7.04 4.60 9.28
CA PHE A 205 5.62 4.64 8.93
C PHE A 205 5.41 5.51 7.72
N VAL A 206 5.83 6.77 7.76
CA VAL A 206 5.68 7.66 6.60
C VAL A 206 6.38 7.09 5.37
N PHE A 207 7.60 6.56 5.51
CA PHE A 207 8.38 6.01 4.39
C PHE A 207 7.68 4.84 3.68
N LEU A 208 7.01 3.96 4.43
CA LEU A 208 6.39 2.75 3.89
C LEU A 208 4.88 2.91 3.63
N TYR A 209 4.21 3.75 4.40
CA TYR A 209 2.80 4.11 4.22
C TYR A 209 2.57 4.93 2.96
N LEU A 210 3.48 5.86 2.64
CA LEU A 210 3.38 6.67 1.43
C LEU A 210 3.29 5.80 0.15
N PRO A 211 4.14 4.78 -0.05
CA PRO A 211 4.00 3.80 -1.14
C PRO A 211 2.66 3.06 -1.20
N MET A 212 2.15 2.65 -0.04
CA MET A 212 0.88 1.93 0.05
C MET A 212 -0.31 2.82 -0.31
N ARG A 213 -0.19 4.13 -0.07
CA ARG A 213 -1.21 5.13 -0.39
C ARG A 213 -0.94 5.90 -1.67
N LEU A 214 0.18 5.62 -2.37
CA LEU A 214 0.64 6.38 -3.52
C LEU A 214 -0.52 6.67 -4.50
N PRO A 215 -1.31 5.70 -4.97
CA PRO A 215 -2.37 5.98 -5.95
C PRO A 215 -3.44 6.98 -5.49
N PHE A 216 -3.76 7.01 -4.20
CA PHE A 216 -4.73 7.95 -3.61
C PHE A 216 -4.10 9.34 -3.43
N LEU A 217 -2.85 9.39 -2.97
CA LEU A 217 -2.10 10.65 -2.88
C LEU A 217 -1.94 11.29 -4.26
N LEU A 218 -1.74 10.47 -5.29
CA LEU A 218 -1.67 10.94 -6.67
C LEU A 218 -2.99 11.51 -7.16
N GLU A 219 -4.09 10.88 -6.83
CA GLU A 219 -5.40 11.44 -7.12
C GLU A 219 -5.58 12.82 -6.47
N GLU A 220 -5.14 12.99 -5.21
CA GLU A 220 -5.20 14.29 -4.52
C GLU A 220 -4.25 15.35 -5.12
N PHE A 221 -3.09 14.95 -5.64
CA PHE A 221 -2.17 15.86 -6.34
C PHE A 221 -2.73 16.33 -7.68
N HIS A 222 -3.42 15.45 -8.41
CA HIS A 222 -3.96 15.71 -9.74
C HIS A 222 -5.32 16.42 -9.69
N LEU A 223 -6.18 16.13 -8.70
CA LEU A 223 -7.43 16.85 -8.49
C LEU A 223 -7.15 18.25 -7.93
N ARG A 224 -7.50 19.28 -8.69
CA ARG A 224 -7.27 20.71 -8.37
C ARG A 224 -8.24 21.26 -7.32
N PRO A 225 -7.85 21.29 -6.02
CA PRO A 225 -8.06 22.52 -5.28
C PRO A 225 -6.75 22.93 -4.61
N SER A 226 -6.17 24.04 -5.07
CA SER A 226 -5.01 24.68 -4.42
C SER A 226 -5.33 25.08 -2.98
N ALA A 227 -6.60 25.38 -2.68
CA ALA A 227 -7.09 25.67 -1.35
C ALA A 227 -7.31 24.38 -0.55
N GLY A 228 -6.55 24.20 0.52
CA GLY A 228 -6.72 23.10 1.49
C GLY A 228 -6.01 21.79 1.16
N ARG A 229 -5.34 21.66 0.00
CA ARG A 229 -4.56 20.45 -0.36
C ARG A 229 -3.51 20.08 0.69
N LYS A 230 -2.70 21.06 1.11
CA LYS A 230 -1.67 20.84 2.14
C LYS A 230 -2.32 20.30 3.42
N TRP A 231 -3.40 20.94 3.87
CA TRP A 231 -4.13 20.50 5.06
C TRP A 231 -4.71 19.08 4.91
N ARG A 232 -5.28 18.73 3.74
CA ARG A 232 -5.82 17.40 3.49
C ARG A 232 -4.75 16.32 3.48
N LEU A 233 -3.65 16.55 2.77
CA LEU A 233 -2.50 15.63 2.76
C LEU A 233 -1.93 15.46 4.17
N THR A 234 -1.77 16.57 4.91
CA THR A 234 -1.31 16.52 6.31
C THR A 234 -2.30 15.78 7.20
N ALA A 235 -3.61 15.98 7.01
CA ALA A 235 -4.65 15.29 7.77
C ALA A 235 -4.70 13.79 7.45
N GLU A 236 -4.51 13.39 6.19
CA GLU A 236 -4.47 11.98 5.78
C GLU A 236 -3.20 11.28 6.27
N LEU A 237 -2.05 11.96 6.23
CA LEU A 237 -0.80 11.47 6.82
C LEU A 237 -0.90 11.41 8.34
N GLY A 238 -1.48 12.42 8.98
CA GLY A 238 -1.72 12.48 10.42
C GLY A 238 -2.65 11.38 10.90
N ALA A 239 -3.81 11.23 10.25
CA ALA A 239 -4.74 10.13 10.51
C ALA A 239 -4.07 8.78 10.23
N GLY A 240 -3.29 8.66 9.14
CA GLY A 240 -2.47 7.50 8.84
C GLY A 240 -1.54 7.12 10.00
N MET A 241 -0.77 8.08 10.52
CA MET A 241 0.13 7.85 11.64
C MET A 241 -0.63 7.48 12.93
N VAL A 242 -1.70 8.20 13.27
CA VAL A 242 -2.48 7.93 14.49
C VAL A 242 -3.12 6.55 14.43
N PHE A 243 -3.79 6.23 13.32
CA PHE A 243 -4.48 4.94 13.15
C PHE A 243 -3.55 3.80 12.72
N GLY A 244 -2.33 4.08 12.29
CA GLY A 244 -1.35 3.05 11.93
C GLY A 244 -0.41 2.69 13.09
N LEU A 245 -0.20 3.63 14.02
CA LEU A 245 0.58 3.41 15.23
C LEU A 245 -0.30 3.18 16.46
N TYR A 246 -1.62 3.08 16.29
CA TYR A 246 -2.56 2.82 17.39
C TYR A 246 -2.19 1.60 18.25
N PRO A 247 -1.64 0.47 17.72
CA PRO A 247 -1.35 -0.69 18.56
C PRO A 247 -0.17 -0.45 19.51
N VAL A 248 0.66 0.59 19.27
CA VAL A 248 1.75 0.99 20.20
C VAL A 248 1.18 1.60 21.49
N PHE A 249 -0.04 2.15 21.41
CA PHE A 249 -0.70 2.87 22.49
C PHE A 249 -1.83 2.08 23.18
N GLY A 250 -2.21 0.92 22.64
CA GLY A 250 -3.14 -0.03 23.28
C GLY A 250 -2.43 -0.92 24.27
#